data_AF-A0A257AIP0-F1
#
_entry.id   AF-A0A257AIP0-F1
#
_cell.length_a   1.000
_cell.length_b   1.000
_cell.length_c   1.000
_cell.angle_alpha   90.00
_cell.angle_beta   90.00
_cell.angle_gamma   90.00
#
_symmetry.space_group_name_H-M   'P 1'
#
loop_
_entity.id
_entity.type
_entity.pdbx_description
1 polymer ?
#
loop_
_entity_poly.entity_id
_entity_poly.type
_entity_poly.pdbx_seq_one_letter_code
_entity_poly.pdbx_strand_id
1 'polypeptide(L)'
;MMYRRGRRFEYKVKKYLEGKGYTVLRCAASKPVDLVAIKDGRAILIECKTRETKKIPEKLVKLSKESGADVLVFTPSSLARRVKRA
;
A
#
# COMPACT_ATOMS: atom_id res chain seq x y z
N MET A 1 13.03 9.17 15.96
CA MET A 1 12.80 10.06 14.79
C MET A 1 12.54 9.33 13.45
N MET A 2 12.59 7.98 13.38
CA MET A 2 12.46 7.19 12.14
C MET A 2 11.01 7.06 11.59
N TYR A 3 9.99 7.15 12.45
CA TYR A 3 8.58 6.99 12.09
C TYR A 3 8.00 8.09 11.18
N ARG A 4 8.55 9.31 11.21
CA ARG A 4 8.03 10.43 10.41
C ARG A 4 8.24 10.24 8.90
N ARG A 5 9.31 9.53 8.51
CA ARG A 5 9.62 9.27 7.08
C ARG A 5 8.69 8.21 6.48
N GLY A 6 8.41 7.13 7.22
CA GLY A 6 7.44 6.10 6.81
C GLY A 6 6.03 6.67 6.62
N ARG A 7 5.54 7.37 7.64
CA ARG A 7 4.20 7.96 7.62
C ARG A 7 3.99 8.95 6.47
N ARG A 8 4.99 9.79 6.15
CA ARG A 8 4.90 10.70 4.99
C ARG A 8 4.76 9.95 3.67
N PHE A 9 5.44 8.81 3.52
CA PHE A 9 5.34 7.99 2.32
C PHE A 9 3.98 7.29 2.22
N GLU A 10 3.47 6.74 3.32
CA GLU A 10 2.10 6.19 3.39
C GLU A 10 1.06 7.23 2.96
N TYR A 11 1.16 8.47 3.45
CA TYR A 11 0.24 9.55 3.04
C TYR A 11 0.35 9.89 1.55
N LYS A 12 1.54 9.81 0.94
CA LYS A 12 1.70 10.03 -0.50
C LYS A 12 1.02 8.92 -1.31
N VAL A 13 1.24 7.66 -0.92
CA VAL A 13 0.59 6.50 -1.56
C VAL A 13 -0.93 6.59 -1.40
N LYS A 14 -1.41 6.91 -0.20
CA LYS A 14 -2.82 7.13 0.09
C LYS A 14 -3.43 8.19 -0.85
N LYS A 15 -2.87 9.41 -0.88
CA LYS A 15 -3.36 10.50 -1.74
C LYS A 15 -3.35 10.13 -3.22
N TYR A 16 -2.32 9.42 -3.67
CA TYR A 16 -2.23 8.94 -5.05
C TYR A 16 -3.39 8.00 -5.40
N LEU A 17 -3.68 7.03 -4.54
CA LEU A 17 -4.77 6.07 -4.74
C LEU A 17 -6.14 6.74 -4.63
N GLU A 18 -6.34 7.63 -3.66
CA GLU A 18 -7.55 8.44 -3.55
C GLU A 18 -7.80 9.26 -4.82
N GLY A 19 -6.76 9.88 -5.38
CA GLY A 19 -6.84 10.60 -6.66
C GLY A 19 -7.18 9.72 -7.87
N LYS A 20 -7.05 8.38 -7.75
CA LYS A 20 -7.49 7.40 -8.76
C LYS A 20 -8.87 6.80 -8.46
N GLY A 21 -9.58 7.37 -7.48
CA GLY A 21 -10.95 6.99 -7.11
C GLY A 21 -11.05 5.82 -6.15
N TYR A 22 -9.98 5.48 -5.43
CA TYR A 22 -10.04 4.48 -4.37
C TYR A 22 -10.48 5.12 -3.04
N THR A 23 -11.31 4.42 -2.28
CA THR A 23 -11.48 4.71 -0.85
C THR A 23 -10.33 4.07 -0.09
N VAL A 24 -9.52 4.86 0.64
CA VAL A 24 -8.28 4.36 1.28
C VAL A 24 -8.29 4.52 2.79
N LEU A 25 -8.21 3.39 3.47
CA LEU A 25 -8.13 3.27 4.93
C LEU A 25 -6.68 3.03 5.36
N ARG A 26 -6.24 3.67 6.45
CA ARG A 26 -4.95 3.38 7.07
C ARG A 26 -5.17 2.49 8.28
N CYS A 27 -4.50 1.35 8.35
CA CYS A 27 -4.66 0.44 9.47
C CYS A 27 -3.93 0.99 10.71
N ALA A 28 -4.54 0.79 11.87
CA ALA A 28 -3.92 1.16 13.14
C ALA A 28 -2.64 0.33 13.34
N ALA A 29 -1.61 0.98 13.88
CA ALA A 29 -0.30 0.37 14.14
C ALA A 29 0.35 -0.38 12.95
N SER A 30 -0.05 -0.09 11.70
CA SER A 30 0.41 -0.81 10.51
C SER A 30 0.17 -2.33 10.57
N LYS A 31 -0.95 -2.73 11.18
CA LYS A 31 -1.37 -4.13 11.31
C LYS A 31 -2.81 -4.31 10.80
N PRO A 32 -3.09 -5.33 9.96
CA PRO A 32 -2.15 -6.31 9.41
C PRO A 32 -1.28 -5.75 8.27
N VAL A 33 -1.71 -4.66 7.62
CA VAL A 33 -1.03 -3.95 6.52
C VAL A 33 -0.99 -2.43 6.80
N ASP A 34 -0.39 -1.62 5.93
CA ASP A 34 -0.34 -0.17 6.14
C ASP A 34 -1.61 0.52 5.67
N LEU A 35 -2.06 0.18 4.46
CA LEU A 35 -3.24 0.74 3.82
C LEU A 35 -4.13 -0.37 3.26
N VAL A 36 -5.43 -0.11 3.22
CA VAL A 36 -6.41 -0.88 2.45
C VAL A 36 -7.06 0.08 1.48
N ALA A 37 -7.00 -0.22 0.18
CA ALA A 37 -7.65 0.56 -0.87
C ALA A 37 -8.81 -0.24 -1.44
N ILE A 38 -10.00 0.37 -1.50
CA ILE A 38 -11.24 -0.27 -1.96
C ILE A 38 -11.77 0.52 -3.15
N LYS A 39 -12.11 -0.19 -4.23
CA LYS A 39 -12.77 0.38 -5.40
C LYS A 39 -13.55 -0.71 -6.12
N ASP A 40 -14.78 -0.40 -6.55
CA ASP A 40 -15.65 -1.29 -7.32
C ASP A 40 -15.83 -2.68 -6.67
N GLY A 41 -16.01 -2.70 -5.35
CA GLY A 41 -16.18 -3.93 -4.56
C GLY A 41 -14.90 -4.76 -4.37
N ARG A 42 -13.75 -4.31 -4.90
CA ARG A 42 -12.46 -4.99 -4.76
C ARG A 42 -11.59 -4.29 -3.73
N ALA A 43 -10.96 -5.08 -2.86
CA ALA A 43 -10.01 -4.61 -1.87
C ALA A 43 -8.57 -4.94 -2.29
N ILE A 44 -7.68 -3.99 -2.06
CA ILE A 44 -6.23 -4.14 -2.24
C ILE A 44 -5.56 -3.87 -0.90
N LEU A 45 -4.82 -4.85 -0.40
CA LEU A 45 -4.01 -4.78 0.80
C LEU A 45 -2.62 -4.24 0.46
N ILE A 46 -2.19 -3.17 1.12
CA ILE A 46 -1.01 -2.41 0.70
C ILE A 46 -0.01 -2.29 1.84
N GLU A 47 1.25 -2.61 1.54
CA GLU A 47 2.38 -2.34 2.42
C GLU A 47 3.33 -1.31 1.79
N CYS A 48 3.71 -0.31 2.57
CA CYS A 48 4.57 0.79 2.16
C CYS A 48 5.99 0.53 2.66
N LYS A 49 6.96 0.50 1.75
CA LYS A 49 8.38 0.35 2.08
C LYS A 49 9.14 1.58 1.61
N THR A 50 9.88 2.22 2.51
CA THR A 50 10.73 3.38 2.18
C THR A 50 12.05 2.98 1.50
N ARG A 51 12.36 1.68 1.49
CA ARG A 51 13.47 1.08 0.76
C ARG A 51 12.92 0.17 -0.31
N GLU A 52 13.61 0.10 -1.44
CA GLU A 52 13.25 -0.81 -2.52
C GLU A 52 13.34 -2.26 -2.04
N THR A 53 12.31 -3.05 -2.35
CA THR A 53 12.30 -4.49 -2.14
C THR A 53 11.58 -5.15 -3.30
N LYS A 54 12.14 -6.26 -3.79
CA LYS A 54 11.48 -7.12 -4.76
C LYS A 54 10.69 -8.25 -4.10
N LYS A 55 10.95 -8.52 -2.82
CA LYS A 55 10.31 -9.61 -2.08
C LYS A 55 8.99 -9.12 -1.49
N ILE A 56 7.90 -9.80 -1.84
CA ILE A 56 6.62 -9.69 -1.15
C ILE A 56 6.76 -10.45 0.18
N PRO A 57 6.54 -9.81 1.33
CA PRO A 57 6.55 -10.51 2.63
C PRO A 57 5.59 -11.69 2.63
N GLU A 58 6.01 -12.83 3.19
CA GLU A 58 5.19 -14.06 3.27
C GLU A 58 3.86 -13.81 4.00
N LYS A 59 3.85 -12.90 4.99
CA LYS A 59 2.62 -12.46 5.66
C LYS A 59 1.58 -11.87 4.69
N LEU A 60 1.99 -11.12 3.67
CA LEU A 60 1.07 -10.55 2.68
C LEU A 60 0.54 -11.65 1.77
N VAL A 61 1.39 -12.58 1.35
CA VAL A 61 0.97 -13.73 0.55
C VAL A 61 -0.09 -14.54 1.30
N LYS A 62 0.14 -14.78 2.60
CA LYS A 62 -0.84 -15.45 3.47
C LYS A 62 -2.15 -14.67 3.57
N LEU A 63 -2.09 -13.37 3.86
CA LEU A 63 -3.28 -12.50 3.92
C LEU A 63 -4.05 -12.48 2.60
N SER A 64 -3.37 -12.43 1.46
CA SER A 64 -4.01 -12.48 0.14
C SER A 64 -4.77 -13.79 -0.05
N LYS A 65 -4.17 -14.93 0.30
CA LYS A 65 -4.83 -16.25 0.22
C LYS A 65 -6.04 -16.35 1.15
N GLU A 66 -5.95 -15.82 2.36
CA GLU A 66 -7.03 -15.90 3.36
C GLU A 66 -8.19 -14.96 3.05
N SER A 67 -7.91 -13.76 2.52
CA SER A 67 -8.92 -12.73 2.27
C SER A 67 -9.45 -12.71 0.84
N GLY A 68 -8.77 -13.34 -0.11
CA GLY A 68 -9.04 -13.21 -1.54
C GLY A 68 -8.70 -11.82 -2.12
N ALA A 69 -8.12 -10.93 -1.32
CA ALA A 69 -7.76 -9.59 -1.74
C ALA A 69 -6.41 -9.55 -2.46
N ASP A 70 -6.29 -8.62 -3.41
CA ASP A 70 -5.01 -8.33 -4.06
C ASP A 70 -4.03 -7.73 -3.06
N VAL A 71 -2.74 -8.05 -3.20
CA VAL A 71 -1.68 -7.46 -2.38
C VAL A 71 -0.71 -6.65 -3.23
N LEU A 72 -0.36 -5.46 -2.76
CA LEU A 72 0.63 -4.61 -3.40
C LEU A 72 1.66 -4.08 -2.39
N VAL A 73 2.90 -3.99 -2.85
CA VAL A 73 3.96 -3.29 -2.12
C VAL A 73 4.30 -2.00 -2.86
N PHE A 74 4.19 -0.88 -2.16
CA PHE A 74 4.61 0.42 -2.67
C PHE A 74 6.01 0.78 -2.16
N THR A 75 6.86 1.21 -3.08
CA THR A 75 8.19 1.76 -2.84
C THR A 75 8.29 3.11 -3.56
N PRO A 76 9.26 3.99 -3.24
CA PRO A 76 9.43 5.24 -3.96
C PRO A 76 9.52 5.06 -5.48
N SER A 77 10.27 4.04 -5.95
CA SER A 77 10.38 3.77 -7.38
C SER A 77 9.08 3.27 -7.99
N SER A 78 8.33 2.40 -7.29
CA SER A 78 7.08 1.85 -7.80
C SER A 78 5.97 2.89 -7.87
N LEU A 79 5.91 3.80 -6.89
CA LEU A 79 5.01 4.95 -6.91
C LEU A 79 5.36 5.88 -8.07
N ALA A 80 6.63 6.28 -8.22
CA ALA A 80 7.06 7.17 -9.29
C ALA A 80 6.76 6.60 -10.68
N ARG A 81 6.97 5.29 -10.88
CA ARG A 81 6.65 4.61 -12.14
C ARG A 81 5.15 4.64 -12.47
N ARG A 82 4.30 4.49 -11.46
CA ARG A 82 2.84 4.50 -11.62
C ARG A 82 2.31 5.90 -11.89
N VAL A 83 2.84 6.92 -11.22
CA VAL A 83 2.48 8.33 -11.46
C VAL A 83 2.87 8.77 -12.88
N LYS A 84 4.03 8.34 -13.40
CA LYS A 84 4.45 8.67 -14.78
C LYS A 84 3.58 8.03 -15.88
N ARG A 85 2.83 6.97 -15.56
CA ARG A 85 1.98 6.22 -16.51
C ARG A 85 0.50 6.62 -16.43
N ALA A 86 0.18 7.57 -15.56
CA ALA A 86 -1.15 7.88 -15.06
C ALA A 86 -1.64 9.23 -15.56
#